data_AF-A0A434R0C0-F1
#
_entry.id   AF-A0A434R0C0-F1
#
_cell.length_a   1.000
_cell.length_b   1.000
_cell.length_c   1.000
_cell.angle_alpha   90.00
_cell.angle_beta   90.00
_cell.angle_gamma   90.00
#
_symmetry.space_group_name_H-M   'P 1'
#
loop_
_entity.id
_entity.type
_entity.pdbx_description
1 polymer ?
#
loop_
_entity_poly.entity_id
_entity_poly.type
_entity_poly.pdbx_seq_one_letter_code
_entity_poly.pdbx_strand_id
1 'polypeptide(L)' 'GSAISAADIADAIAGRLAKYKHPKQVIFVDELPRNTMGKVQKNVLREAYKDIYQSRPQS' A
#
# COMPACT_ATOMS: atom_id res chain seq x y z
N GLY A 1 -9.85 -17.47 11.75
CA GLY A 1 -9.62 -17.19 10.33
C GLY A 1 -8.19 -16.70 10.16
N SER A 2 -7.51 -17.06 9.08
CA SER A 2 -6.13 -16.60 8.84
C SER A 2 -6.13 -15.11 8.46
N ALA A 3 -5.28 -14.31 9.08
CA ALA A 3 -5.06 -12.93 8.69
C ALA A 3 -4.07 -12.89 7.50
N ILE A 4 -4.34 -12.06 6.49
CA ILE A 4 -3.45 -11.85 5.35
C ILE A 4 -2.35 -10.88 5.76
N SER A 5 -1.10 -11.24 5.46
CA SER A 5 0.09 -10.42 5.72
C SER A 5 0.61 -9.75 4.43
N ALA A 6 1.54 -8.81 4.59
CA ALA A 6 2.24 -8.21 3.45
C ALA A 6 3.10 -9.23 2.67
N ALA A 7 3.65 -10.24 3.35
CA ALA A 7 4.45 -11.29 2.73
C ALA A 7 3.59 -12.15 1.78
N ASP A 8 2.37 -12.49 2.20
CA ASP A 8 1.43 -13.24 1.36
C ASP A 8 1.12 -12.52 0.05
N ILE A 9 1.00 -11.19 0.09
CA ILE A 9 0.78 -10.35 -1.09
C ILE A 9 2.02 -10.31 -1.99
N ALA A 10 3.22 -10.20 -1.41
CA ALA A 10 4.48 -10.22 -2.15
C ALA A 10 4.70 -11.56 -2.86
N ASP A 11 4.45 -12.68 -2.17
CA ASP A 11 4.59 -14.03 -2.71
C ASP A 11 3.59 -14.26 -3.86
N ALA A 12 2.36 -13.79 -3.71
CA ALA A 12 1.33 -13.90 -4.75
C ALA A 12 1.69 -13.21 -6.07
N ILE A 13 2.56 -12.19 -6.05
CA ILE A 13 2.99 -11.45 -7.24
C ILE A 13 4.41 -11.82 -7.72
N ALA A 14 5.19 -12.56 -6.94
CA ALA A 14 6.61 -12.80 -7.20
C ALA A 14 6.91 -13.52 -8.52
N GLY A 15 6.06 -14.50 -8.89
CA GLY A 15 6.18 -15.21 -10.18
C GLY A 15 5.45 -14.54 -11.35
N ARG A 16 4.68 -13.48 -11.09
CA ARG A 16 3.81 -12.84 -12.09
C ARG A 16 4.36 -11.50 -12.57
N LEU A 17 5.14 -10.83 -11.73
CA LEU A 17 5.71 -9.51 -11.98
C LEU A 17 7.20 -9.52 -11.73
N ALA A 18 7.95 -8.84 -12.60
CA ALA A 18 9.36 -8.57 -12.36
C ALA A 18 9.56 -7.79 -11.04
N LYS A 19 10.64 -8.08 -10.31
CA LYS A 19 10.90 -7.53 -8.97
C LYS A 19 10.80 -6.01 -8.87
N TYR A 20 11.24 -5.26 -9.89
CA TYR A 20 11.17 -3.80 -9.89
C TYR A 20 9.74 -3.23 -9.95
N LYS A 21 8.74 -4.07 -10.27
CA LYS A 21 7.31 -3.70 -10.26
C LYS A 21 6.63 -4.03 -8.94
N HIS A 22 7.32 -4.66 -8.00
CA HIS A 22 6.73 -4.99 -6.71
C HIS A 22 6.56 -3.71 -5.87
N PRO A 23 5.46 -3.61 -5.09
CA PRO A 23 5.28 -2.50 -4.18
C PRO A 23 6.34 -2.56 -3.07
N LYS A 24 6.88 -1.41 -2.67
CA LYS A 24 7.85 -1.32 -1.56
C LYS A 24 7.20 -1.49 -0.19
N GLN A 25 5.90 -1.20 -0.08
CA GLN A 25 5.12 -1.24 1.15
C GLN A 25 3.70 -1.72 0.84
N VAL A 26 3.12 -2.48 1.75
CA VAL A 26 1.70 -2.89 1.74
C VAL A 26 1.06 -2.36 3.02
N ILE A 27 0.03 -1.55 2.88
CA ILE A 27 -0.67 -0.92 4.00
C ILE A 27 -2.09 -1.45 4.02
N PHE A 28 -2.48 -2.02 5.15
CA PHE A 28 -3.85 -2.46 5.38
C PHE A 28 -4.65 -1.32 6.01
N VAL A 29 -5.85 -1.09 5.49
CA VAL A 29 -6.81 -0.11 5.99
C VAL A 29 -8.18 -0.77 6.07
N ASP A 30 -8.99 -0.36 7.03
CA ASP A 30 -10.34 -0.89 7.18
C ASP A 30 -11.22 -0.55 5.97
N GLU A 31 -11.05 0.65 5.41
CA GLU A 31 -11.75 1.09 4.20
C GLU A 31 -10.88 2.02 3.34
N LEU A 32 -11.06 1.94 2.02
CA LEU A 32 -10.48 2.90 1.08
C LEU A 32 -11.32 4.18 1.05
N PRO A 33 -10.70 5.37 1.09
CA PRO A 33 -11.43 6.63 0.96
C PRO A 33 -12.07 6.70 -0.43
N ARG A 34 -13.38 6.97 -0.46
CA ARG A 34 -14.18 7.04 -1.69
C ARG A 34 -14.92 8.37 -1.79
N ASN A 35 -15.18 8.81 -3.02
CA ASN A 35 -16.07 9.94 -3.27
C ASN A 35 -17.55 9.52 -3.18
N THR A 36 -18.46 10.47 -3.33
CA THR A 36 -19.92 10.23 -3.34
C THR A 36 -20.38 9.18 -4.37
N MET A 37 -19.61 9.00 -5.46
CA MET A 37 -19.89 8.00 -6.51
C MET A 37 -19.13 6.69 -6.28
N GLY A 38 -18.56 6.47 -5.10
CA GLY A 38 -17.85 5.24 -4.72
C GLY A 38 -16.45 5.07 -5.33
N LYS A 39 -15.93 6.05 -6.07
CA LYS A 39 -14.58 5.97 -6.66
C LYS A 39 -13.51 6.22 -5.60
N VAL A 40 -12.45 5.41 -5.60
CA VAL A 40 -11.31 5.58 -4.68
C VAL A 40 -10.63 6.93 -4.91
N GLN A 41 -10.49 7.72 -3.84
CA GLN A 41 -9.82 9.01 -3.85
C GLN A 41 -8.31 8.86 -3.62
N LYS A 42 -7.57 8.59 -4.71
CA LYS A 42 -6.11 8.38 -4.65
C LYS A 42 -5.34 9.59 -4.13
N ASN A 43 -5.84 10.81 -4.32
CA ASN A 43 -5.20 12.03 -3.80
C ASN A 43 -5.16 12.04 -2.27
N VAL A 44 -6.25 11.64 -1.62
CA VAL A 44 -6.32 11.53 -0.15
C VAL A 44 -5.32 10.49 0.34
N LEU A 45 -5.24 9.33 -0.32
CA LEU A 45 -4.25 8.30 0.01
C LEU A 45 -2.82 8.81 -0.16
N ARG A 46 -2.52 9.55 -1.24
CA ARG A 46 -1.19 10.11 -1.47
C ARG A 46 -0.80 11.12 -0.40
N GLU A 47 -1.73 11.97 0.03
CA GLU A 47 -1.47 12.93 1.10
C GLU A 47 -1.26 12.23 2.45
N ALA A 48 -2.10 11.25 2.79
CA ALA A 48 -2.00 10.50 4.04
C ALA A 48 -0.67 9.75 4.20
N TYR A 49 -0.08 9.31 3.09
CA TYR A 49 1.19 8.56 3.06
C TYR A 49 2.33 9.31 2.37
N LYS A 50 2.27 10.64 2.29
CA LYS A 50 3.26 11.44 1.55
C LYS A 50 4.70 11.26 2.04
N ASP A 51 4.85 10.99 3.34
CA ASP A 51 6.16 10.87 4.00
C ASP A 51 6.59 9.40 4.18
N ILE A 52 5.87 8.42 3.60
CA ILE A 52 6.09 6.98 3.85
C ILE A 52 7.49 6.48 3.49
N TYR A 53 8.22 7.20 2.64
CA TYR A 53 9.59 6.87 2.24
C TYR A 53 10.63 7.88 2.72
N GLN A 54 10.23 8.85 3.54
CA GLN A 54 11.21 9.75 4.14
C GLN A 54 12.00 9.00 5.20
N SER A 55 13.33 9.06 5.10
CA SER A 55 14.22 8.61 6.15
C SER A 55 14.05 9.52 7.35
N ARG A 56 13.68 8.98 8.51
CA ARG A 56 13.71 9.73 9.78
C ARG A 56 15.12 10.31 9.95
N PRO A 57 15.31 11.63 10.20
CA PRO A 57 16.61 12.12 10.59
C PRO A 57 16.98 11.43 11.92
N GLN A 58 18.08 10.67 11.92
CA GLN A 58 18.67 10.19 13.16
C GLN A 58 19.04 11.42 13.99
N SER A 59 18.48 11.51 15.20
CA SER A 59 18.95 12.42 16.25
C SER A 59 19.92 11.67 17.13
#